data_AF-A0A9D6QWD6-F1
#
_entry.id   AF-A0A9D6QWD6-F1
#
_cell.length_a   1.000
_cell.length_b   1.000
_cell.length_c   1.000
_cell.angle_alpha   90.00
_cell.angle_beta   90.00
_cell.angle_gamma   90.00
#
_symmetry.space_group_name_H-M   'P 1'
#
loop_
_entity.id
_entity.type
_entity.pdbx_description
1 polymer ?
#
loop_
_entity_poly.entity_id
_entity_poly.type
_entity_poly.pdbx_seq_one_letter_code
_entity_poly.pdbx_strand_id
1 'polypeptide(L)'
;MAVVADTGAVYALYDLDDRHHVAVKKAIEREPGPIVIPTAILAELDYLLRQYLGVEAELDFLDDILRGAYTLESLTREDLIRCREVIAKYRGLDLGLADSTVVATAERLGMDRTPGR
;
A
#
# COMPACT_ATOMS: atom_id res chain seq x y z
N MET A 1 3.50 -13.88 -7.78
CA MET A 1 2.92 -12.73 -8.51
C MET A 1 3.18 -11.50 -7.64
N ALA A 2 3.12 -10.27 -8.14
CA ALA A 2 3.37 -9.10 -7.29
C ALA A 2 2.02 -8.49 -6.88
N VAL A 3 1.98 -7.86 -5.71
CA VAL A 3 0.79 -7.14 -5.21
C VAL A 3 1.16 -5.72 -4.83
N VAL A 4 0.27 -4.77 -5.07
CA VAL A 4 0.40 -3.41 -4.56
C VAL A 4 -0.37 -3.33 -3.25
N ALA A 5 0.29 -2.93 -2.17
CA ALA A 5 -0.31 -2.77 -0.86
C ALA A 5 -0.73 -1.32 -0.62
N ASP A 6 -1.85 -1.14 0.08
CA ASP A 6 -2.29 0.15 0.62
C ASP A 6 -1.83 0.32 2.07
N THR A 7 -2.09 1.50 2.64
CA THR A 7 -1.70 1.83 4.02
C THR A 7 -2.30 0.86 5.03
N GLY A 8 -3.59 0.52 4.88
CA GLY A 8 -4.31 -0.33 5.83
C GLY A 8 -3.80 -1.76 5.84
N ALA A 9 -3.49 -2.33 4.68
CA ALA A 9 -2.92 -3.66 4.56
C ALA A 9 -1.54 -3.72 5.22
N VAL A 10 -0.65 -2.75 4.96
CA VAL A 10 0.66 -2.74 5.60
C VAL A 10 0.53 -2.51 7.10
N TYR A 11 -0.29 -1.55 7.55
CA TYR A 11 -0.55 -1.29 8.96
C TYR A 11 -1.05 -2.53 9.72
N ALA A 12 -2.00 -3.26 9.15
CA ALA A 12 -2.56 -4.47 9.76
C ALA A 12 -1.54 -5.60 9.94
N LEU A 13 -0.37 -5.56 9.31
CA LEU A 13 0.71 -6.52 9.58
C LEU A 13 1.43 -6.24 10.89
N TYR A 14 1.51 -4.98 11.30
CA TYR A 14 2.18 -4.54 12.52
C TYR A 14 1.23 -4.48 13.72
N ASP A 15 -0.05 -4.17 13.49
CA ASP A 15 -1.07 -4.24 14.53
C ASP A 15 -1.61 -5.68 14.66
N LEU A 16 -1.19 -6.39 15.71
CA LEU A 16 -1.62 -7.75 16.00
C LEU A 16 -3.10 -7.86 16.41
N ASP A 17 -3.68 -6.74 16.87
CA ASP A 17 -5.08 -6.65 17.29
C ASP A 17 -5.99 -6.12 16.16
N ASP A 18 -5.42 -5.74 15.01
CA ASP A 18 -6.21 -5.32 13.84
C ASP A 18 -7.07 -6.49 13.34
N ARG A 19 -8.37 -6.22 13.15
CA ARG A 19 -9.35 -7.20 12.69
C ARG A 19 -8.99 -7.86 11.35
N HIS A 20 -8.14 -7.21 10.54
CA HIS A 20 -7.66 -7.67 9.25
C HIS A 20 -6.29 -8.37 9.33
N HIS A 21 -5.58 -8.32 10.46
CA HIS A 21 -4.24 -8.88 10.64
C HIS A 21 -4.11 -10.30 10.07
N VAL A 22 -4.97 -11.22 10.53
CA VAL A 22 -4.95 -12.63 10.09
C VAL A 22 -5.23 -12.79 8.59
N ALA A 23 -6.11 -11.95 8.04
CA ALA A 23 -6.49 -12.02 6.64
C ALA A 23 -5.36 -11.51 5.73
N VAL A 24 -4.77 -10.37 6.07
CA VAL A 24 -3.66 -9.77 5.31
C VAL A 24 -2.42 -10.66 5.39
N LYS A 25 -2.07 -11.13 6.60
CA LYS A 25 -0.94 -12.04 6.78
C LYS A 25 -1.05 -13.28 5.90
N LYS A 26 -2.23 -13.92 5.87
CA LYS A 26 -2.50 -15.07 4.99
C LYS A 26 -2.43 -14.73 3.50
N ALA A 27 -2.84 -13.52 3.11
CA ALA A 27 -2.75 -13.08 1.72
C ALA A 27 -1.27 -12.93 1.29
N ILE A 28 -0.44 -12.37 2.16
CA ILE A 28 1.00 -12.21 1.93
C ILE A 28 1.73 -13.54 1.93
N GLU A 29 1.47 -14.42 2.90
CA GLU A 29 2.07 -15.77 2.96
C GLU A 29 1.77 -16.60 1.70
N ARG A 30 0.69 -16.26 0.98
CA ARG A 30 0.27 -16.92 -0.27
C ARG A 30 0.78 -16.23 -1.53
N GLU A 31 1.38 -15.05 -1.42
CA GLU A 31 1.88 -14.29 -2.57
C GLU A 31 3.39 -14.50 -2.72
N PRO A 32 3.86 -15.33 -3.68
CA PRO A 32 5.28 -15.63 -3.82
C PRO A 32 6.11 -14.51 -4.48
N GLY A 33 5.50 -13.39 -4.89
CA GLY A 33 6.25 -12.25 -5.46
C GLY A 33 6.24 -11.02 -4.56
N PRO A 34 6.84 -9.92 -5.04
CA PRO A 34 7.10 -8.76 -4.19
C PRO A 34 5.82 -8.04 -3.78
N ILE A 35 5.83 -7.53 -2.55
CA ILE A 35 4.84 -6.57 -2.07
C ILE A 35 5.34 -5.17 -2.42
N VAL A 36 4.61 -4.50 -3.31
CA VAL A 36 4.94 -3.17 -3.79
C VAL A 36 4.22 -2.13 -2.93
N ILE A 37 4.98 -1.16 -2.41
CA ILE A 37 4.45 -0.03 -1.64
C ILE A 37 4.70 1.25 -2.45
N PRO A 38 3.65 1.96 -2.91
CA PRO A 38 3.83 3.28 -3.50
C PRO A 38 4.42 4.24 -2.47
N THR A 39 5.49 4.97 -2.81
CA THR A 39 6.17 5.85 -1.83
C THR A 39 5.28 6.95 -1.27
N ALA A 40 4.20 7.30 -1.98
CA ALA A 40 3.24 8.30 -1.54
C ALA A 40 2.42 7.88 -0.29
N ILE A 41 2.33 6.59 0.04
CA ILE A 41 1.63 6.15 1.26
C ILE A 41 2.53 6.13 2.51
N LEU A 42 3.86 6.26 2.34
CA LEU A 42 4.81 6.12 3.45
C LEU A 42 4.58 7.14 4.56
N ALA A 43 4.24 8.38 4.22
CA ALA A 43 3.99 9.43 5.20
C ALA A 43 2.75 9.15 6.06
N GLU A 44 1.69 8.58 5.46
CA GLU A 44 0.49 8.19 6.19
C GLU A 44 0.79 6.98 7.08
N LEU A 45 1.47 5.96 6.53
CA LEU A 45 1.83 4.76 7.25
C LEU A 45 2.75 5.05 8.46
N ASP A 46 3.80 5.85 8.27
CA ASP A 46 4.68 6.33 9.34
C ASP A 46 3.89 6.98 10.47
N TYR A 47 2.99 7.91 10.10
CA TYR A 47 2.13 8.58 11.07
C TYR A 47 1.28 7.57 11.83
N LEU A 48 0.60 6.63 11.15
CA LEU A 48 -0.27 5.65 11.80
C LEU A 48 0.50 4.71 12.73
N LEU A 49 1.64 4.15 12.29
CA LEU A 49 2.47 3.27 13.12
C LEU A 49 2.90 4.01 14.39
N ARG A 50 3.47 5.21 14.25
CA ARG A 50 3.96 6.00 15.38
C ARG A 50 2.83 6.45 16.31
N GLN A 51 1.67 6.83 15.78
CA GLN A 51 0.55 7.30 16.60
C GLN A 51 -0.13 6.17 17.39
N TYR A 52 -0.28 4.98 16.80
CA TYR A 52 -1.13 3.94 17.37
C TYR A 52 -0.36 2.74 17.93
N LEU A 53 0.82 2.42 17.37
CA LEU A 53 1.63 1.26 17.77
C LEU A 53 2.97 1.67 18.44
N GLY A 54 3.37 2.93 18.27
CA GLY A 54 4.58 3.49 18.87
C GLY A 54 5.84 3.31 18.02
N VAL A 55 6.96 3.81 18.54
CA VAL A 55 8.23 3.92 17.80
C VAL A 55 8.84 2.57 17.43
N GLU A 56 8.62 1.52 18.23
CA GLU A 56 9.17 0.19 17.92
C GLU A 56 8.55 -0.37 16.62
N ALA A 57 7.25 -0.15 16.39
CA ALA A 57 6.60 -0.58 15.14
C ALA A 57 7.08 0.21 13.92
N GLU A 58 7.40 1.51 14.09
CA GLU A 58 8.03 2.34 13.06
C GLU A 58 9.42 1.79 12.70
N LEU A 59 10.24 1.46 13.69
CA LEU A 59 11.56 0.88 13.48
C LEU A 59 11.49 -0.50 12.82
N ASP A 60 10.60 -1.38 13.27
CA ASP A 60 10.39 -2.70 12.67
C ASP A 60 9.99 -2.58 11.19
N PHE A 61 9.11 -1.64 10.86
CA PHE A 61 8.71 -1.37 9.47
C PHE A 61 9.89 -0.92 8.60
N LEU A 62 10.74 -0.02 9.10
CA LEU A 62 11.93 0.45 8.39
C LEU A 62 12.95 -0.69 8.22
N ASP A 63 13.16 -1.49 9.25
CA ASP A 63 14.02 -2.67 9.20
C ASP A 63 13.54 -3.67 8.13
N ASP A 64 12.24 -3.89 8.01
CA ASP A 64 11.66 -4.77 7.00
C ASP A 64 11.83 -4.23 5.58
N ILE A 65 11.70 -2.91 5.38
CA ILE A 65 12.08 -2.27 4.10
C ILE A 65 13.56 -2.55 3.78
N LEU A 66 14.46 -2.33 4.75
CA LEU A 66 15.91 -2.50 4.56
C LEU A 66 16.30 -3.96 4.30
N ARG A 67 15.54 -4.92 4.84
CA ARG A 67 15.68 -6.36 4.56
C ARG A 67 15.07 -6.79 3.23
N GLY A 68 14.37 -5.89 2.52
CA GLY A 68 13.74 -6.16 1.24
C GLY A 68 12.41 -6.90 1.33
N ALA A 69 11.72 -6.83 2.48
CA ALA A 69 10.35 -7.37 2.61
C ALA A 69 9.36 -6.64 1.70
N TYR A 70 9.63 -5.37 1.39
CA TYR A 70 8.81 -4.53 0.52
C TYR A 70 9.65 -3.93 -0.62
N THR A 71 9.02 -3.77 -1.78
CA THR A 71 9.57 -3.01 -2.90
C THR A 71 8.92 -1.63 -2.93
N LEU A 72 9.71 -0.58 -2.71
CA LEU A 72 9.20 0.79 -2.81
C LEU A 72 9.09 1.22 -4.27
N GLU A 73 7.92 1.69 -4.68
CA GLU A 73 7.66 2.18 -6.03
C GLU A 73 7.46 3.70 -6.02
N SER A 74 8.31 4.42 -6.75
CA SER A 74 8.26 5.88 -6.78
C SER A 74 7.05 6.39 -7.55
N LEU A 75 6.41 7.45 -7.03
CA LEU A 75 5.34 8.14 -7.72
C LEU A 75 5.87 8.87 -8.96
N THR A 76 5.24 8.61 -10.11
CA THR A 76 5.58 9.27 -11.38
C THR A 76 4.59 10.39 -11.73
N ARG A 77 4.90 11.16 -12.79
CA ARG A 77 3.96 12.17 -13.31
C ARG A 77 2.72 11.52 -13.90
N GLU A 78 2.91 10.38 -14.56
CA GLU A 78 1.86 9.57 -15.17
C GLU A 78 0.91 9.06 -14.08
N ASP A 79 1.45 8.60 -12.95
CA ASP A 79 0.65 8.20 -11.79
C ASP A 79 -0.18 9.36 -11.25
N LEU A 80 0.37 10.57 -11.16
CA LEU A 80 -0.37 11.75 -10.70
C LEU A 80 -1.51 12.16 -11.62
N ILE A 81 -1.29 12.08 -12.95
CA ILE A 81 -2.35 12.31 -13.93
C ILE A 81 -3.47 11.29 -13.70
N ARG A 82 -3.10 10.01 -13.51
CA ARG A 82 -4.06 8.95 -13.29
C ARG A 82 -4.81 9.09 -11.96
N CYS A 83 -4.12 9.42 -10.89
CA CYS A 83 -4.73 9.71 -9.58
C CYS A 83 -5.81 10.78 -9.70
N ARG A 84 -5.51 11.90 -10.40
CA ARG A 84 -6.49 12.96 -10.65
C ARG A 84 -7.73 12.44 -11.37
N GLU A 85 -7.58 11.59 -12.39
CA GLU A 85 -8.70 10.99 -13.11
C GLU A 85 -9.55 10.08 -12.22
N VAL A 86 -8.90 9.22 -11.42
CA VAL A 86 -9.56 8.31 -10.48
C VAL A 86 -10.36 9.10 -9.45
N ILE A 87 -9.74 10.08 -8.79
CA ILE A 87 -10.40 10.97 -7.83
C ILE A 87 -11.57 11.72 -8.49
N ALA A 88 -11.38 12.23 -9.72
CA ALA A 88 -12.43 12.94 -10.44
C ALA A 88 -13.60 12.02 -10.86
N LYS A 89 -13.33 10.75 -11.16
CA LYS A 89 -14.36 9.75 -11.50
C LYS A 89 -15.15 9.33 -10.27
N TYR A 90 -14.48 9.18 -9.13
CA TYR A 90 -15.08 8.68 -7.88
C TYR A 90 -15.19 9.76 -6.79
N ARG A 91 -15.53 11.00 -7.18
CA ARG A 91 -15.60 12.15 -6.24
C ARG A 91 -16.47 11.92 -5.01
N GLY A 92 -17.50 11.09 -5.11
CA GLY A 92 -18.40 10.79 -3.99
C GLY A 92 -17.81 9.83 -2.95
N LEU A 93 -16.66 9.20 -3.21
CA LEU A 93 -16.01 8.25 -2.31
C LEU A 93 -14.88 8.85 -1.48
N ASP A 94 -14.48 10.10 -1.76
CA ASP A 94 -13.42 10.82 -1.04
C ASP A 94 -12.11 10.02 -0.87
N LEU A 95 -11.68 9.35 -1.94
CA LEU A 95 -10.51 8.44 -1.93
C LEU A 95 -9.19 9.10 -1.49
N GLY A 96 -9.01 10.39 -1.79
CA GLY A 96 -7.73 11.06 -1.57
C GLY A 96 -6.56 10.52 -2.41
N LEU A 97 -5.36 11.03 -2.15
CA LEU A 97 -4.16 10.72 -2.94
C LEU A 97 -3.63 9.31 -2.65
N ALA A 98 -3.62 8.87 -1.39
CA ALA A 98 -3.09 7.57 -0.96
C ALA A 98 -3.79 6.42 -1.69
N ASP A 99 -5.13 6.35 -1.63
CA ASP A 99 -5.88 5.29 -2.32
C ASP A 99 -5.73 5.39 -3.85
N SER A 100 -5.78 6.61 -4.39
CA SER A 100 -5.65 6.79 -5.84
C SER A 100 -4.28 6.40 -6.38
N THR A 101 -3.20 6.54 -5.58
CA THR A 101 -1.87 6.11 -6.00
C THR A 101 -1.73 4.59 -6.04
N VAL A 102 -2.40 3.87 -5.15
CA VAL A 102 -2.40 2.40 -5.16
C VAL A 102 -3.00 1.90 -6.47
N VAL A 103 -4.12 2.50 -6.89
CA VAL A 103 -4.76 2.19 -8.18
C VAL A 103 -3.85 2.54 -9.35
N ALA A 104 -3.28 3.75 -9.37
CA ALA A 104 -2.42 4.19 -10.47
C ALA A 104 -1.16 3.31 -10.61
N THR A 105 -0.50 3.00 -9.49
CA THR A 105 0.66 2.10 -9.46
C THR A 105 0.30 0.70 -9.93
N ALA A 106 -0.83 0.14 -9.47
CA ALA A 106 -1.26 -1.19 -9.89
C ALA A 106 -1.53 -1.25 -11.40
N GLU A 107 -2.26 -0.27 -11.96
CA GLU A 107 -2.53 -0.19 -13.40
C GLU A 107 -1.23 -0.04 -14.21
N ARG A 108 -0.31 0.83 -13.79
CA ARG A 108 0.97 1.05 -14.51
C ARG A 108 1.84 -0.19 -14.53
N LEU A 109 1.86 -0.95 -13.43
CA LEU A 109 2.66 -2.17 -13.31
C LEU A 109 1.95 -3.41 -13.89
N GLY A 110 0.74 -3.27 -14.43
CA GLY A 110 -0.07 -4.40 -14.92
C GLY A 110 -0.46 -5.39 -13.82
N MET A 111 -0.60 -4.90 -12.59
CA MET A 111 -0.97 -5.66 -11.40
C MET A 111 -2.45 -5.47 -11.04
N ASP A 112 -3.23 -4.80 -11.89
CA ASP A 112 -4.67 -4.70 -11.71
C ASP A 112 -5.33 -6.05 -12.03
N ARG A 113 -6.01 -6.62 -11.03
CA ARG A 113 -6.87 -7.78 -11.25
C ARG A 113 -8.16 -7.32 -11.90
N THR A 114 -8.11 -6.93 -13.17
CA THR A 114 -9.30 -6.95 -14.02
C THR A 114 -9.33 -8.31 -14.74
N PRO A 115 -10.30 -9.19 -14.43
CA PRO A 115 -10.52 -10.36 -15.27
C PRO A 115 -11.03 -9.85 -16.63
N GLY A 116 -10.18 -9.94 -17.65
CA GLY A 116 -10.52 -9.59 -19.02
C GLY A 116 -10.16 -8.17 -19.40
N ARG A 117 -8.94 -8.03 -19.92
CA ARG A 117 -8.69 -7.17 -21.07
C ARG A 117 -7.97 -7.96 -22.13
#